data_AF-A0A4P5UF98-F1
#
_entry.id   AF-A0A4P5UF98-F1
#
_cell.length_a   1.000
_cell.length_b   1.000
_cell.length_c   1.000
_cell.angle_alpha   90.00
_cell.angle_beta   90.00
_cell.angle_gamma   90.00
#
_symmetry.space_group_name_H-M   'P 1'
#
loop_
_entity.id
_entity.type
_entity.pdbx_description
1 polymer ?
#
loop_
_entity_poly.entity_id
_entity_poly.type
_entity_poly.pdbx_seq_one_letter_code
_entity_poly.pdbx_strand_id
1 'polypeptide(L)'
;MHGHRYAIEITLSGDIIADEGVAEQGMVMDYAEVKRIAKLVLVDEWDHAFLAYSGDLPVLQFLQSLEGHKTVVLDVPPTAENLALTAFQLLDTAYQDHYGNHLRLEQVRLFETPNCWADAVRKDKI
;
A
#
# COMPACT_ATOMS: atom_id res chain seq x y z
N MET A 1 -0.75 12.56 -20.34
CA MET A 1 -0.66 11.30 -19.56
C MET A 1 0.79 10.89 -19.48
N HIS A 2 1.25 10.46 -18.32
CA HIS A 2 2.61 9.97 -18.09
C HIS A 2 2.54 8.85 -17.05
N GLY A 3 3.65 8.19 -16.78
CA GLY A 3 3.74 7.12 -15.80
C GLY A 3 5.01 7.22 -14.98
N HIS A 4 5.02 6.52 -13.86
CA HIS A 4 6.12 6.47 -12.92
C HIS A 4 6.39 5.05 -12.48
N ARG A 5 7.62 4.80 -12.05
CA ARG A 5 7.95 3.57 -11.34
C ARG A 5 7.87 3.84 -9.85
N TYR A 6 6.69 3.66 -9.29
CA TYR A 6 6.48 3.81 -7.86
C TYR A 6 7.27 2.76 -7.07
N ALA A 7 7.76 3.16 -5.90
CA ALA A 7 8.30 2.25 -4.89
C ALA A 7 7.63 2.55 -3.55
N ILE A 8 7.45 1.52 -2.73
CA ILE A 8 6.82 1.62 -1.42
C ILE A 8 7.75 1.09 -0.32
N GLU A 9 7.88 1.84 0.77
CA GLU A 9 8.45 1.35 2.02
C GLU A 9 7.32 1.23 3.06
N ILE A 10 7.38 0.16 3.83
CA ILE A 10 6.35 -0.20 4.82
C ILE A 10 7.06 -0.34 6.17
N THR A 11 6.57 0.38 7.18
CA THR A 11 7.04 0.28 8.56
C THR A 11 5.96 -0.36 9.41
N LEU A 12 6.27 -1.51 10.00
CA LEU A 12 5.41 -2.24 10.93
C LEU A 12 6.01 -2.16 12.34
N SER A 13 5.13 -2.17 13.35
CA SER A 13 5.51 -2.33 14.76
C SER A 13 4.66 -3.43 15.40
N GLY A 14 5.16 -4.02 16.47
CA GLY A 14 4.51 -5.08 17.22
C GLY A 14 5.47 -5.67 18.24
N ASP A 15 4.95 -6.50 19.14
CA ASP A 15 5.74 -7.25 20.09
C ASP A 15 6.53 -8.36 19.38
N ILE A 16 7.67 -8.69 19.95
CA ILE A 16 8.47 -9.82 19.49
C ILE A 16 7.74 -11.12 19.86
N ILE A 17 7.55 -12.00 18.88
CA ILE A 17 7.00 -13.34 19.07
C ILE A 17 7.99 -14.13 19.96
N ALA A 18 7.56 -14.45 21.17
CA ALA A 18 8.38 -15.10 22.19
C ALA A 18 8.14 -16.61 22.31
N ASP A 19 7.20 -17.16 21.54
CA ASP A 19 6.85 -18.58 21.57
C ASP A 19 8.06 -19.44 21.19
N GLU A 20 8.48 -20.31 22.12
CA GLU A 20 9.65 -21.15 21.87
C GLU A 20 9.35 -22.26 20.86
N GLY A 21 10.21 -22.40 19.85
CA GLY A 21 10.15 -23.48 18.87
C GLY A 21 9.27 -23.23 17.64
N VAL A 22 8.65 -22.04 17.50
CA VAL A 22 8.06 -21.59 16.23
C VAL A 22 9.12 -20.94 15.32
N ALA A 23 8.89 -20.91 14.02
CA ALA A 23 9.85 -20.38 13.05
C ALA A 23 10.06 -18.86 13.20
N GLU A 24 9.03 -18.18 13.69
CA GLU A 24 8.93 -16.72 13.84
C GLU A 24 9.46 -16.24 15.21
N GLN A 25 9.97 -17.15 16.05
CA GLN A 25 10.51 -16.80 17.36
C GLN A 25 11.61 -15.73 17.21
N GLY A 26 11.44 -14.61 17.92
CA GLY A 26 12.35 -13.46 17.84
C GLY A 26 12.02 -12.44 16.74
N MET A 27 10.90 -12.60 16.03
CA MET A 27 10.45 -11.66 14.99
C MET A 27 9.22 -10.88 15.44
N VAL A 28 8.99 -9.71 14.84
CA VAL A 28 7.67 -9.04 14.88
C VAL A 28 6.73 -9.67 13.86
N MET A 29 7.26 -10.00 12.68
CA MET A 29 6.58 -10.67 11.58
C MET A 29 7.64 -11.19 10.60
N ASP A 30 7.35 -12.28 9.89
CA ASP A 30 8.21 -12.78 8.81
C ASP A 30 8.22 -11.80 7.61
N TYR A 31 9.40 -11.42 7.14
CA TYR A 31 9.55 -10.49 6.01
C TYR A 31 8.97 -10.98 4.68
N ALA A 32 8.96 -12.30 4.44
CA ALA A 32 8.32 -12.87 3.27
C ALA A 32 6.81 -12.65 3.32
N GLU A 33 6.21 -12.75 4.51
CA GLU A 33 4.78 -12.51 4.69
C GLU A 33 4.42 -11.03 4.51
N VAL A 34 5.25 -10.11 5.04
CA VAL A 34 5.13 -8.68 4.76
C VAL A 34 5.09 -8.42 3.25
N LYS A 35 6.07 -8.96 2.51
CA LYS A 35 6.12 -8.79 1.05
C LYS A 35 4.92 -9.41 0.34
N ARG A 36 4.47 -10.59 0.79
CA ARG A 36 3.34 -11.30 0.19
C ARG A 36 2.05 -10.50 0.33
N ILE A 37 1.77 -9.98 1.53
CA ILE A 37 0.58 -9.17 1.80
C ILE A 37 0.61 -7.88 1.00
N ALA A 38 1.72 -7.12 1.05
CA ALA A 38 1.86 -5.90 0.27
C ALA A 38 1.68 -6.13 -1.23
N LYS A 39 2.25 -7.22 -1.75
CA LYS A 39 2.14 -7.57 -3.15
C LYS A 39 0.69 -7.85 -3.54
N LEU A 40 0.01 -8.71 -2.78
CA LEU A 40 -1.36 -9.14 -3.06
C LEU A 40 -2.37 -7.99 -2.96
N VAL A 41 -2.27 -7.18 -1.90
CA VAL A 41 -3.30 -6.17 -1.57
C VAL A 41 -3.11 -4.88 -2.36
N LEU A 42 -1.89 -4.56 -2.76
CA LEU A 42 -1.57 -3.25 -3.34
C LEU A 42 -0.84 -3.36 -4.67
N VAL A 43 0.33 -4.01 -4.69
CA VAL A 43 1.21 -3.98 -5.87
C VAL A 43 0.52 -4.63 -7.07
N ASP A 44 -0.10 -5.80 -6.90
CA ASP A 44 -0.73 -6.52 -8.01
C ASP A 44 -1.96 -5.80 -8.55
N GLU A 45 -2.65 -5.02 -7.72
CA GLU A 45 -3.78 -4.20 -8.15
C GLU A 45 -3.32 -2.96 -8.92
N TRP A 46 -2.21 -2.34 -8.52
CA TRP A 46 -1.75 -1.07 -9.10
C TRP A 46 -0.73 -1.24 -10.23
N ASP A 47 -0.01 -2.36 -10.25
CA ASP A 47 1.02 -2.60 -11.24
C ASP A 47 0.40 -2.73 -12.64
N HIS A 48 1.08 -2.13 -13.62
CA HIS A 48 0.60 -2.01 -15.00
C HIS A 48 -0.84 -1.45 -15.13
N ALA A 49 -1.30 -0.65 -14.18
CA ALA A 49 -2.60 0.01 -14.23
C ALA A 49 -2.47 1.52 -14.43
N PHE A 50 -3.51 2.13 -15.02
CA PHE A 50 -3.70 3.58 -14.96
C PHE A 50 -4.53 3.92 -13.72
N LEU A 51 -3.98 4.75 -12.84
CA LEU A 51 -4.69 5.27 -11.67
C LEU A 51 -5.47 6.52 -12.11
N ALA A 52 -6.80 6.44 -12.13
CA ALA A 52 -7.68 7.51 -12.60
C ALA A 52 -8.55 8.05 -11.47
N TYR A 53 -8.70 9.37 -11.39
CA TYR A 53 -9.64 9.99 -10.46
C TYR A 53 -11.08 9.80 -10.95
N SER A 54 -11.98 9.36 -10.06
CA SER A 54 -13.40 9.13 -10.35
C SER A 54 -14.13 10.39 -10.83
N GLY A 55 -13.66 11.57 -10.43
CA GLY A 55 -14.20 12.85 -10.87
C GLY A 55 -13.74 13.29 -12.27
N ASP A 56 -12.75 12.64 -12.88
CA ASP A 56 -12.28 12.95 -14.24
C ASP A 56 -13.01 12.09 -15.29
N LEU A 57 -14.29 12.43 -15.50
CA LEU A 57 -15.17 11.70 -16.42
C LEU A 57 -14.61 11.60 -17.86
N PRO A 58 -14.03 12.67 -18.45
CA PRO A 58 -13.44 12.57 -19.79
C PRO A 58 -12.31 11.53 -19.87
N VAL A 59 -11.40 11.50 -18.88
CA VAL A 59 -10.31 10.51 -18.85
C VAL A 59 -10.88 9.11 -18.64
N LEU A 60 -11.83 8.93 -17.72
CA LEU A 60 -12.45 7.62 -17.49
C LEU A 60 -13.15 7.06 -18.73
N GLN A 61 -13.94 7.88 -19.42
CA GLN A 61 -14.61 7.46 -20.66
C GLN A 61 -13.61 7.07 -21.74
N PHE A 62 -12.52 7.82 -21.87
CA PHE A 62 -11.44 7.49 -22.78
C PHE A 62 -10.80 6.13 -22.43
N LEU A 63 -10.42 5.92 -21.17
CA LEU A 63 -9.80 4.67 -20.74
C LEU A 63 -10.74 3.46 -20.88
N GLN A 64 -12.04 3.64 -20.61
CA GLN A 64 -13.06 2.60 -20.81
C GLN A 64 -13.26 2.21 -22.27
N SER A 65 -12.92 3.10 -23.22
CA SER A 65 -12.95 2.77 -24.65
C SER A 65 -11.79 1.87 -25.10
N LEU A 66 -10.75 1.69 -24.27
CA LEU A 66 -9.58 0.89 -24.57
C LEU A 66 -9.78 -0.54 -24.05
N GLU A 67 -9.97 -1.50 -24.96
CA GLU A 67 -10.16 -2.91 -24.60
C GLU A 67 -8.91 -3.48 -23.92
N GLY A 68 -9.11 -4.22 -22.83
CA GLY A 68 -8.04 -4.89 -22.08
C GLY A 68 -7.12 -3.96 -21.27
N HIS A 69 -7.39 -2.66 -21.25
CA HIS A 69 -6.62 -1.71 -20.46
C HIS A 69 -7.01 -1.78 -18.98
N LYS A 70 -6.01 -1.91 -18.10
CA LYS A 70 -6.21 -1.96 -16.65
C LYS A 70 -6.31 -0.55 -16.08
N THR A 71 -7.45 -0.22 -15.50
CA THR A 71 -7.70 1.07 -14.84
C THR A 71 -8.10 0.83 -13.40
N VAL A 72 -7.40 1.48 -12.46
CA VAL A 72 -7.84 1.57 -11.06
C VAL A 72 -8.47 2.93 -10.88
N VAL A 73 -9.71 2.96 -10.43
CA VAL A 73 -10.45 4.20 -10.18
C VAL A 73 -10.30 4.56 -8.70
N LEU A 74 -9.88 5.79 -8.43
CA LEU A 74 -9.69 6.34 -7.09
C LEU A 74 -10.69 7.47 -6.84
N ASP A 75 -11.18 7.60 -5.62
CA ASP A 75 -12.07 8.70 -5.22
C ASP A 75 -11.35 10.03 -4.96
N VAL A 76 -10.04 10.05 -5.22
CA VAL A 76 -9.16 11.20 -5.03
C VAL A 76 -8.19 11.33 -6.21
N PRO A 77 -7.65 12.53 -6.47
CA PRO A 77 -6.60 12.71 -7.47
C PRO A 77 -5.38 11.81 -7.17
N PRO A 78 -4.77 11.14 -8.17
CA PRO A 78 -3.67 10.18 -7.98
C PRO A 78 -2.31 10.87 -7.73
N THR A 79 -2.25 11.82 -6.79
CA THR A 79 -0.98 12.44 -6.36
C THR A 79 -0.23 11.50 -5.41
N ALA A 80 1.10 11.65 -5.28
CA ALA A 80 1.90 10.80 -4.39
C ALA A 80 1.34 10.74 -2.95
N GLU A 81 0.83 11.86 -2.43
CA GLU A 81 0.25 11.97 -1.08
C GLU A 81 -1.04 11.15 -0.94
N ASN A 82 -1.95 11.28 -1.90
CA ASN A 82 -3.21 10.52 -1.89
C ASN A 82 -2.97 9.02 -2.12
N LEU A 83 -1.99 8.67 -2.95
CA LEU A 83 -1.59 7.29 -3.15
C LEU A 83 -0.95 6.71 -1.89
N ALA A 84 -0.07 7.44 -1.20
CA ALA A 84 0.50 7.00 0.08
C ALA A 84 -0.59 6.75 1.12
N LEU A 85 -1.57 7.65 1.23
CA LEU A 85 -2.69 7.50 2.17
C LEU A 85 -3.60 6.33 1.81
N THR A 86 -3.93 6.15 0.53
CA THR A 86 -4.75 5.03 0.06
C THR A 86 -4.04 3.70 0.31
N ALA A 87 -2.74 3.63 -0.02
CA ALA A 87 -1.91 2.47 0.26
C ALA A 87 -1.84 2.17 1.76
N PHE A 88 -1.67 3.19 2.60
CA PHE A 88 -1.72 3.04 4.06
C PHE A 88 -3.04 2.42 4.51
N GLN A 89 -4.19 2.92 4.06
CA GLN A 89 -5.50 2.41 4.49
C GLN A 89 -5.72 0.93 4.09
N LEU A 90 -5.35 0.59 2.86
CA LEU A 90 -5.45 -0.79 2.35
C LEU A 90 -4.54 -1.74 3.13
N LEU A 91 -3.27 -1.35 3.32
CA LEU A 91 -2.28 -2.15 4.04
C LEU A 91 -2.57 -2.21 5.54
N ASP A 92 -3.06 -1.14 6.15
CA ASP A 92 -3.39 -1.12 7.59
C ASP A 92 -4.47 -2.14 7.91
N THR A 93 -5.46 -2.28 7.01
CA THR A 93 -6.50 -3.31 7.13
C THR A 93 -5.93 -4.72 6.94
N ALA A 94 -4.95 -4.88 6.05
CA ALA A 94 -4.36 -6.18 5.72
C ALA A 94 -3.34 -6.68 6.76
N TYR A 95 -2.66 -5.77 7.46
CA TYR A 95 -1.69 -6.07 8.52
C TYR A 95 -2.32 -6.15 9.91
N GLN A 96 -3.64 -6.30 10.01
CA GLN A 96 -4.30 -6.47 11.30
C GLN A 96 -4.02 -7.84 11.92
N ASP A 97 -4.10 -7.87 13.24
CA ASP A 97 -3.47 -8.81 14.17
C ASP A 97 -3.82 -10.29 13.93
N HIS A 98 -3.06 -10.95 13.05
CA HIS A 98 -3.09 -12.41 12.87
C HIS A 98 -2.25 -13.15 13.92
N TYR A 99 -1.32 -12.46 14.58
CA TYR A 99 -0.29 -13.05 15.44
C TYR A 99 -0.50 -12.80 16.93
N GLY A 100 -1.49 -11.99 17.33
CA GLY A 100 -1.77 -11.64 18.72
C GLY A 100 -0.67 -10.82 19.39
N ASN A 101 0.25 -10.25 18.61
CA ASN A 101 1.45 -9.55 19.09
C ASN A 101 1.33 -8.03 18.92
N HIS A 102 0.11 -7.50 18.87
CA HIS A 102 -0.14 -6.07 18.67
C HIS A 102 0.48 -5.52 17.36
N LEU A 103 0.57 -6.36 16.33
CA LEU A 103 1.06 -5.97 15.01
C LEU A 103 0.22 -4.83 14.45
N ARG A 104 0.88 -3.78 13.98
CA ARG A 104 0.23 -2.66 13.29
C ARG A 104 1.14 -1.99 12.27
N LEU A 105 0.51 -1.39 11.27
CA LEU A 105 1.18 -0.51 10.32
C LEU A 105 1.45 0.86 10.92
N GLU A 106 2.68 1.35 10.87
CA GLU A 106 3.05 2.68 11.40
C GLU A 106 3.22 3.70 10.29
N GLN A 107 3.81 3.30 9.17
CA GLN A 107 4.08 4.22 8.06
C GLN A 107 4.09 3.51 6.72
N VAL A 108 3.57 4.22 5.72
CA VAL A 108 3.78 3.94 4.31
C VAL A 108 4.47 5.14 3.69
N ARG A 109 5.62 4.91 3.08
CA ARG A 109 6.30 5.88 2.22
C ARG A 109 6.13 5.46 0.78
N LEU A 110 5.64 6.36 -0.07
CA LEU A 110 5.49 6.12 -1.50
C LEU A 110 6.37 7.08 -2.30
N PHE A 111 7.29 6.51 -3.06
CA PHE A 111 8.19 7.23 -3.96
C PHE A 111 7.57 7.30 -5.34
N GLU A 112 7.32 8.50 -5.87
CA GLU A 112 6.93 8.71 -7.27
C GLU A 112 8.17 8.64 -8.18
N THR A 113 9.27 9.21 -7.69
CA THR A 113 10.60 9.07 -8.28
C THR A 113 11.60 8.75 -7.16
N PRO A 114 12.84 8.31 -7.46
CA PRO A 114 13.82 8.00 -6.42
C PRO A 114 14.10 9.14 -5.43
N ASN A 115 13.85 10.39 -5.81
CA ASN A 115 14.16 11.58 -5.00
C ASN A 115 12.91 12.33 -4.49
N CYS A 116 11.70 11.87 -4.83
CA CYS A 116 10.45 12.52 -4.43
C CYS A 116 9.47 11.48 -3.88
N TRP A 117 9.01 11.67 -2.64
CA TRP A 117 8.10 10.76 -1.95
C TRP A 117 7.07 11.50 -1.10
N ALA A 118 6.04 10.78 -0.70
CA ALA A 118 5.08 11.18 0.31
C ALA A 118 4.99 10.12 1.42
N ASP A 119 4.76 10.57 2.66
CA ASP A 119 4.59 9.72 3.83
C ASP A 119 3.14 9.77 4.33
N ALA A 120 2.54 8.60 4.51
CA ALA A 120 1.33 8.40 5.29
C ALA A 120 1.73 7.71 6.60
N VAL A 121 1.54 8.42 7.71
CA VAL A 121 1.95 7.97 9.06
C VAL A 121 0.70 7.76 9.91
N ARG A 122 0.69 6.71 10.73
CA ARG A 122 -0.34 6.49 11.73
C ARG A 122 -0.44 7.72 12.63
N LYS A 123 -1.65 8.24 12.82
CA LYS A 123 -1.93 9.26 13.82
C LYS A 123 -2.35 8.57 15.10
N ASP A 124 -1.67 8.87 16.20
CA ASP A 124 -2.12 8.43 17.51
C ASP A 124 -3.55 8.94 17.77
N LYS A 125 -4.42 8.09 18.31
CA LYS A 125 -5.71 8.55 18.82
C LYS A 125 -5.41 9.43 20.04
N ILE A 126 -5.69 10.73 19.91
CA ILE A 126 -5.73 11.68 21.04
C ILE A 126 -6.86 11.29 21.98
#